data_AF-A0A5C8CF35-F1
#
_entry.id   AF-A0A5C8CF35-F1
#
_cell.length_a   1.000
_cell.length_b   1.000
_cell.length_c   1.000
_cell.angle_alpha   90.00
_cell.angle_beta   90.00
_cell.angle_gamma   90.00
#
_symmetry.space_group_name_H-M   'P 1'
#
loop_
_entity.id
_entity.type
_entity.pdbx_description
1 polymer ?
#
loop_
_entity_poly.entity_id
_entity_poly.type
_entity_poly.pdbx_seq_one_letter_code
_entity_poly.pdbx_strand_id
1 'polypeptide(L)'
;MLKAENKIGNIKQSKYAQQKIHRSQMNEQALNTLVNKFNELDKSKTTIHGHLLGKKTITFSRQDIDKILNKNIKDLIIEYNRTLIDKNKTRDERIVIRDNEISKTDKGEQNLCIVLSLSKNEVITAYYNPLYDNHATINMDRYDKFPINGI
;
A
#
# COMPACT_ATOMS: atom_id res chain seq x y z
N MET A 1 -2.13 -14.63 18.53
CA MET A 1 -0.90 -13.87 18.21
C MET A 1 -0.94 -13.48 16.74
N LEU A 2 -0.63 -12.23 16.39
CA LEU A 2 -0.59 -11.79 14.99
C LEU A 2 0.61 -12.43 14.29
N LYS A 3 0.44 -12.83 13.02
CA LYS A 3 1.50 -13.40 12.20
C LYS A 3 2.00 -12.38 11.19
N ALA A 4 3.31 -12.34 11.00
CA ALA A 4 3.95 -11.47 10.04
C ALA A 4 4.87 -12.20 9.07
N GLU A 5 4.89 -11.70 7.83
CA GLU A 5 5.75 -12.18 6.77
C GLU A 5 6.81 -11.10 6.45
N ASN A 6 7.97 -11.19 7.11
CA ASN A 6 9.08 -10.25 6.92
C ASN A 6 10.01 -10.63 5.77
N LYS A 7 9.77 -11.76 5.09
CA LYS A 7 10.60 -12.15 3.96
C LYS A 7 10.37 -11.13 2.84
N ILE A 8 11.40 -10.32 2.57
CA ILE A 8 11.51 -9.57 1.32
C ILE A 8 11.59 -10.63 0.23
N GLY A 9 10.45 -10.96 -0.38
CA GLY A 9 10.41 -11.91 -1.47
C GLY A 9 11.32 -11.44 -2.60
N ASN A 10 11.94 -12.36 -3.33
CA ASN A 10 12.58 -12.03 -4.60
C ASN A 10 11.62 -11.20 -5.43
N ILE A 11 12.10 -10.09 -5.99
CA ILE A 11 11.28 -9.18 -6.80
C ILE A 11 10.67 -10.00 -7.93
N LYS A 12 9.37 -10.33 -7.81
CA LYS A 12 8.62 -10.90 -8.91
C LYS A 12 8.36 -9.75 -9.88
N GLN A 13 8.94 -9.83 -11.08
CA GLN A 13 8.50 -8.96 -12.18
C GLN A 13 6.99 -9.14 -12.31
N SER A 14 6.25 -8.03 -12.17
CA SER A 14 4.82 -8.04 -12.42
C SER A 14 4.59 -8.43 -13.88
N LYS A 15 3.53 -9.21 -14.12
CA LYS A 15 3.11 -9.61 -15.48
C LYS A 15 2.92 -8.41 -16.42
N TYR A 16 2.62 -7.23 -15.85
CA TYR A 16 2.41 -5.98 -16.55
C TYR A 16 3.32 -4.90 -16.00
N ALA A 17 3.67 -3.90 -16.82
CA ALA A 17 4.53 -2.82 -16.39
C ALA A 17 3.88 -2.03 -15.22
N GLN A 18 4.73 -1.64 -14.28
CA GLN A 18 4.37 -0.86 -13.11
C GLN A 18 5.16 0.43 -13.12
N GLN A 19 4.51 1.51 -12.73
CA GLN A 19 5.17 2.73 -12.34
C GLN A 19 5.03 2.91 -10.83
N LYS A 20 6.13 3.29 -10.17
CA LYS A 20 6.23 3.37 -8.72
C LYS A 20 6.83 4.69 -8.30
N ILE A 21 6.23 5.31 -7.29
CA ILE A 21 6.68 6.60 -6.77
C ILE A 21 6.76 6.50 -5.25
N HIS A 22 7.94 6.79 -4.72
CA HIS A 22 8.19 6.77 -3.30
C HIS A 22 7.69 8.06 -2.65
N ARG A 23 7.29 8.01 -1.37
CA ARG A 23 6.78 9.17 -0.62
C ARG A 23 7.71 10.39 -0.64
N SER A 24 9.03 10.18 -0.64
CA SER A 24 10.02 11.26 -0.71
C SER A 24 10.03 12.01 -2.06
N GLN A 25 9.44 11.43 -3.11
CA GLN A 25 9.32 12.03 -4.44
C GLN A 25 7.97 12.74 -4.64
N MET A 26 7.05 12.64 -3.67
CA MET A 26 5.72 13.24 -3.75
C MET A 26 5.75 14.65 -3.14
N ASN A 27 5.42 15.65 -3.94
CA ASN A 27 5.15 17.00 -3.45
C ASN A 27 3.77 17.08 -2.76
N GLU A 28 3.48 18.20 -2.13
CA GLU A 28 2.22 18.40 -1.40
C GLU A 28 0.98 18.28 -2.29
N GLN A 29 1.05 18.80 -3.52
CA GLN A 29 -0.05 18.70 -4.48
C GLN A 29 -0.38 17.24 -4.80
N ALA A 30 0.64 16.41 -5.09
CA ALA A 30 0.48 14.99 -5.38
C ALA A 30 -0.18 14.24 -4.21
N LEU A 31 0.25 14.52 -2.98
CA LEU A 31 -0.36 13.93 -1.79
C LEU A 31 -1.82 14.34 -1.62
N ASN A 32 -2.10 15.64 -1.77
CA ASN A 32 -3.47 16.13 -1.64
C ASN A 32 -4.37 15.50 -2.70
N THR A 33 -3.89 15.29 -3.94
CA THR A 33 -4.69 14.55 -4.93
C THR A 33 -4.94 13.10 -4.50
N LEU A 34 -3.94 12.39 -3.99
CA LEU A 34 -4.13 11.01 -3.51
C LEU A 34 -5.12 10.93 -2.34
N VAL A 35 -5.02 11.87 -1.40
CA VAL A 35 -5.94 11.99 -0.27
C VAL A 35 -7.36 12.27 -0.75
N ASN A 36 -7.55 13.15 -1.75
CA ASN A 36 -8.86 13.41 -2.33
C ASN A 36 -9.44 12.16 -2.99
N LYS A 37 -8.68 11.48 -3.85
CA LYS A 37 -9.09 10.20 -4.48
C LYS A 37 -9.46 9.15 -3.42
N PHE A 38 -8.69 9.05 -2.34
CA PHE A 38 -9.00 8.17 -1.22
C PHE A 38 -10.30 8.57 -0.51
N ASN A 39 -10.51 9.87 -0.26
CA ASN A 39 -11.69 10.41 0.40
C ASN A 39 -12.96 10.26 -0.44
N GLU A 40 -12.86 10.15 -1.76
CA GLU A 40 -13.98 9.87 -2.67
C GLU A 40 -14.46 8.40 -2.64
N LEU A 41 -13.65 7.46 -2.14
CA LEU A 41 -14.04 6.05 -2.06
C LEU A 41 -15.25 5.83 -1.15
N ASP A 42 -16.08 4.82 -1.46
CA ASP A 42 -17.08 4.32 -0.51
C ASP A 42 -16.44 3.24 0.38
N LYS A 43 -15.97 3.64 1.57
CA LYS A 43 -15.18 2.79 2.48
C LYS A 43 -15.99 1.57 2.96
N SER A 44 -17.32 1.73 3.04
CA SER A 44 -18.23 0.64 3.42
C SER A 44 -18.24 -0.50 2.40
N LYS A 45 -17.94 -0.18 1.13
CA LYS A 45 -17.88 -1.13 0.01
C LYS A 45 -16.47 -1.59 -0.32
N THR A 46 -15.45 -1.18 0.43
CA THR A 46 -14.08 -1.63 0.17
C THR A 46 -14.00 -3.14 0.32
N THR A 47 -13.52 -3.83 -0.71
CA THR A 47 -13.34 -5.29 -0.72
C THR A 47 -11.92 -5.67 -0.34
N ILE A 48 -11.70 -6.94 0.04
CA ILE A 48 -10.37 -7.51 0.25
C ILE A 48 -10.14 -8.55 -0.84
N HIS A 49 -9.04 -8.40 -1.60
CA HIS A 49 -8.74 -9.30 -2.69
C HIS A 49 -8.60 -10.75 -2.18
N GLY A 50 -9.22 -11.71 -2.88
CA GLY A 50 -9.41 -13.08 -2.38
C GLY A 50 -8.13 -13.81 -1.97
N HIS A 51 -7.00 -13.55 -2.62
CA HIS A 51 -5.72 -14.16 -2.25
C HIS A 51 -5.28 -13.85 -0.80
N LEU A 52 -5.65 -12.70 -0.25
CA LEU A 52 -5.34 -12.34 1.13
C LEU A 52 -6.13 -13.18 2.13
N LEU A 53 -7.38 -13.51 1.81
CA LEU A 53 -8.25 -14.32 2.65
C LEU A 53 -7.70 -15.74 2.85
N GLY A 54 -6.89 -16.23 1.90
CA GLY A 54 -6.23 -17.54 1.96
C GLY A 54 -4.84 -17.54 2.59
N LYS A 55 -4.23 -16.39 2.88
CA LYS A 55 -2.87 -16.33 3.44
C LYS A 55 -2.86 -16.74 4.91
N LYS A 56 -2.11 -17.80 5.23
CA LYS A 56 -1.87 -18.25 6.61
C LYS A 56 -0.62 -17.62 7.26
N THR A 57 0.21 -16.94 6.47
CA THR A 57 1.49 -16.35 6.88
C THR A 57 1.35 -14.98 7.51
N ILE A 58 0.20 -14.33 7.33
CA ILE A 58 -0.11 -12.99 7.85
C ILE A 58 -1.49 -13.09 8.49
N THR A 59 -1.70 -12.44 9.63
CA THR A 59 -3.05 -12.32 10.20
C THR A 59 -3.41 -10.86 10.46
N PHE A 60 -4.56 -10.46 9.96
CA PHE A 60 -5.19 -9.17 10.21
C PHE A 60 -6.70 -9.38 10.15
N SER A 61 -7.45 -8.54 10.84
CA SER A 61 -8.92 -8.53 10.79
C SER A 61 -9.42 -7.49 9.80
N ARG A 62 -10.69 -7.61 9.40
CA ARG A 62 -11.37 -6.53 8.66
C ARG A 62 -11.37 -5.23 9.46
N GLN A 63 -11.51 -5.31 10.79
CA GLN A 63 -11.50 -4.15 11.68
C GLN A 63 -10.17 -3.40 11.65
N ASP A 64 -9.04 -4.10 11.49
CA ASP A 64 -7.73 -3.46 11.36
C ASP A 64 -7.63 -2.65 10.06
N ILE A 65 -8.21 -3.17 8.97
CA ILE A 65 -8.31 -2.45 7.69
C ILE A 65 -9.23 -1.24 7.85
N ASP A 66 -10.41 -1.42 8.43
CA ASP A 66 -11.40 -0.35 8.60
C ASP A 66 -10.85 0.80 9.46
N LYS A 67 -10.04 0.50 10.48
CA LYS A 67 -9.33 1.53 11.26
C LYS A 67 -8.45 2.39 10.36
N ILE A 68 -7.65 1.79 9.49
CA ILE A 68 -6.79 2.53 8.55
C ILE A 68 -7.65 3.34 7.56
N LEU A 69 -8.73 2.76 7.04
CA LEU A 69 -9.62 3.41 6.07
C LEU A 69 -10.35 4.64 6.64
N ASN A 70 -10.49 4.73 7.97
CA ASN A 70 -11.14 5.85 8.65
C ASN A 70 -10.15 6.90 9.19
N LYS A 71 -8.84 6.75 8.97
CA LYS A 71 -7.81 7.73 9.39
C LYS A 71 -7.62 8.82 8.34
N ASN A 72 -7.05 9.95 8.79
CA ASN A 72 -6.37 10.85 7.87
C ASN A 72 -5.07 10.18 7.40
N ILE A 73 -5.01 9.85 6.11
CA ILE A 73 -3.91 9.06 5.56
C ILE A 73 -2.77 9.90 4.97
N LYS A 74 -2.82 11.24 5.00
CA LYS A 74 -1.85 12.11 4.28
C LYS A 74 -0.39 11.75 4.61
N ASP A 75 -0.10 11.55 5.89
CA ASP A 75 1.24 11.18 6.38
C ASP A 75 1.49 9.67 6.46
N LEU A 76 0.46 8.86 6.17
CA LEU A 76 0.51 7.40 6.18
C LEU A 76 0.80 6.81 4.80
N ILE A 77 0.63 7.58 3.71
CA ILE A 77 0.98 7.16 2.36
C ILE A 77 2.50 7.05 2.25
N ILE A 78 3.01 5.88 1.86
CA ILE A 78 4.45 5.63 1.70
C ILE A 78 4.86 5.35 0.24
N GLU A 79 3.93 4.94 -0.61
CA GLU A 79 4.19 4.64 -2.02
C GLU A 79 2.90 4.80 -2.84
N TYR A 80 3.05 5.23 -4.09
CA TYR A 80 2.01 5.24 -5.11
C TYR A 80 2.43 4.36 -6.28
N ASN A 81 1.49 3.58 -6.80
CA ASN A 81 1.72 2.66 -7.90
C ASN A 81 0.66 2.85 -9.00
N ARG A 82 1.09 2.80 -10.26
CA ARG A 82 0.20 2.59 -11.41
C ARG A 82 0.53 1.26 -12.04
N THR A 83 -0.40 0.32 -11.96
CA THR A 83 -0.24 -1.02 -12.54
C THR A 83 -1.13 -1.17 -13.76
N LEU A 84 -0.57 -1.55 -14.90
CA LEU A 84 -1.37 -1.96 -16.06
C LEU A 84 -2.16 -3.23 -15.71
N ILE A 85 -3.48 -3.22 -15.92
CA ILE A 85 -4.35 -4.36 -15.59
C ILE A 85 -4.79 -5.18 -16.80
N ASP A 86 -4.68 -4.63 -18.01
CA ASP A 86 -5.03 -5.30 -19.25
C ASP A 86 -4.08 -4.87 -20.39
N LYS A 87 -4.19 -5.56 -21.53
CA LYS A 87 -3.50 -5.16 -22.78
C LYS A 87 -4.05 -3.83 -23.35
N ASN A 88 -5.16 -3.31 -22.82
CA ASN A 88 -5.90 -2.16 -23.31
C ASN A 88 -5.51 -0.83 -22.63
N LYS A 89 -4.35 -0.80 -21.96
CA LYS A 89 -3.75 0.39 -21.34
C LYS A 89 -4.48 0.92 -20.09
N THR A 90 -5.46 0.21 -19.55
CA THR A 90 -6.10 0.62 -18.29
C THR A 90 -5.09 0.50 -17.14
N ARG A 91 -4.98 1.56 -16.34
CA ARG A 91 -4.06 1.60 -15.19
C ARG A 91 -4.84 1.64 -13.90
N ASP A 92 -4.56 0.68 -13.04
CA ASP A 92 -5.04 0.63 -11.68
C ASP A 92 -4.10 1.46 -10.79
N GLU A 93 -4.66 2.53 -10.23
CA GLU A 93 -3.98 3.43 -9.31
C GLU A 93 -4.08 2.87 -7.89
N ARG A 94 -2.92 2.71 -7.24
CA ARG A 94 -2.83 2.12 -5.91
C ARG A 94 -1.96 2.96 -5.00
N ILE A 95 -2.34 3.03 -3.74
CA ILE A 95 -1.50 3.61 -2.68
C ILE A 95 -1.11 2.53 -1.68
N VAL A 96 0.09 2.67 -1.14
CA VAL A 96 0.55 1.91 0.01
C VAL A 96 0.41 2.80 1.23
N ILE A 97 -0.40 2.37 2.19
CA ILE A 97 -0.64 3.07 3.46
C ILE A 97 0.04 2.24 4.54
N ARG A 98 0.96 2.86 5.28
CA ARG A 98 1.58 2.27 6.49
C ARG A 98 0.92 2.90 7.69
N ASP A 99 0.27 2.07 8.50
CA ASP A 99 -0.33 2.53 9.75
C ASP A 99 0.76 3.04 10.72
N ASN A 100 0.39 3.98 11.58
CA ASN A 100 1.25 4.50 12.63
C ASN A 100 1.10 3.74 13.95
N GLU A 101 0.09 2.86 14.08
CA GLU A 101 -0.09 2.01 15.24
C GLU A 101 0.88 0.82 15.25
N ILE A 102 1.40 0.52 16.45
CA ILE A 102 2.31 -0.61 16.67
C ILE A 102 1.48 -1.85 16.99
N SER A 103 1.65 -2.87 16.16
CA SER A 103 1.11 -4.22 16.36
C SER A 103 2.21 -5.15 16.88
N LYS A 104 1.87 -5.97 17.89
CA LYS A 104 2.75 -7.05 18.37
C LYS A 104 2.48 -8.32 17.57
N THR A 105 3.47 -8.75 16.80
CA THR A 105 3.42 -9.97 15.97
C THR A 105 4.37 -11.04 16.49
N ASP A 106 4.35 -12.22 15.88
CA ASP A 106 5.36 -13.28 16.09
C ASP A 106 6.78 -12.89 15.62
N LYS A 107 6.95 -11.69 15.05
CA LYS A 107 8.22 -11.09 14.61
C LYS A 107 8.58 -9.79 15.33
N GLY A 108 7.85 -9.44 16.40
CA GLY A 108 8.11 -8.26 17.22
C GLY A 108 7.15 -7.10 16.95
N GLU A 109 7.61 -5.88 17.19
CA GLU A 109 6.84 -4.65 16.99
C GLU A 109 6.88 -4.20 15.53
N GLN A 110 5.69 -4.05 14.94
CA GLN A 110 5.53 -3.81 13.52
C GLN A 110 4.33 -2.91 13.23
N ASN A 111 4.30 -2.29 12.06
CA ASN A 111 3.14 -1.55 11.57
C ASN A 111 2.43 -2.34 10.47
N LEU A 112 1.11 -2.28 10.43
CA LEU A 112 0.34 -2.84 9.33
C LEU A 112 0.45 -1.94 8.10
N CYS A 113 0.82 -2.51 6.97
CA CYS A 113 0.79 -1.87 5.66
C CYS A 113 -0.33 -2.47 4.82
N ILE A 114 -1.08 -1.62 4.11
CA ILE A 114 -2.09 -2.05 3.14
C ILE A 114 -1.79 -1.43 1.78
N VAL A 115 -2.01 -2.20 0.72
CA VAL A 115 -2.01 -1.70 -0.66
C VAL A 115 -3.47 -1.61 -1.10
N LEU A 116 -3.96 -0.39 -1.25
CA LEU A 116 -5.33 -0.09 -1.64
C LEU A 116 -5.37 0.33 -3.11
N SER A 117 -6.20 -0.34 -3.91
CA SER A 117 -6.59 0.15 -5.23
C SER A 117 -7.62 1.26 -5.09
N LEU A 118 -7.23 2.46 -5.52
CA LEU A 118 -8.13 3.61 -5.63
C LEU A 118 -9.11 3.42 -6.79
N SER A 119 -8.70 2.74 -7.86
CA SER A 119 -9.56 2.52 -9.04
C SER A 119 -10.64 1.46 -8.80
N LYS A 120 -10.39 0.45 -7.95
CA LYS A 120 -11.29 -0.69 -7.72
C LYS A 120 -11.93 -0.69 -6.34
N ASN A 121 -11.51 0.24 -5.46
CA ASN A 121 -11.91 0.26 -4.05
C ASN A 121 -11.66 -1.12 -3.38
N GLU A 122 -10.45 -1.64 -3.53
CA GLU A 122 -10.08 -3.00 -3.11
C GLU A 122 -8.72 -3.00 -2.42
N VAL A 123 -8.63 -3.63 -1.23
CA VAL A 123 -7.36 -3.93 -0.58
C VAL A 123 -6.72 -5.13 -1.29
N ILE A 124 -5.66 -4.83 -2.05
CA ILE A 124 -4.96 -5.80 -2.88
C ILE A 124 -4.06 -6.69 -2.04
N THR A 125 -3.25 -6.10 -1.15
CA THR A 125 -2.38 -6.86 -0.24
C THR A 125 -2.29 -6.15 1.11
N ALA A 126 -2.00 -6.91 2.18
CA ALA A 126 -1.63 -6.39 3.49
C ALA A 126 -0.42 -7.16 4.03
N TYR A 127 0.45 -6.48 4.78
CA TYR A 127 1.65 -7.07 5.38
C TYR A 127 2.12 -6.25 6.58
N TYR A 128 2.91 -6.85 7.46
CA TYR A 128 3.52 -6.11 8.58
C TYR A 128 4.94 -5.69 8.22
N ASN A 129 5.25 -4.43 8.46
CA ASN A 129 6.58 -3.87 8.28
C ASN A 129 7.25 -3.69 9.65
N PRO A 130 8.52 -4.08 9.85
CA PRO A 130 9.25 -3.80 11.09
C PRO A 130 9.21 -2.31 11.45
N LEU A 131 9.04 -2.00 12.74
CA LEU A 131 8.89 -0.62 13.23
C LEU A 131 10.04 0.29 12.75
N TYR A 132 11.27 -0.17 12.91
CA TYR A 132 12.49 0.54 12.54
C TYR A 132 13.00 0.24 11.13
N ASP A 133 12.19 -0.40 10.28
CA ASP A 133 12.48 -0.42 8.85
C ASP A 133 12.21 0.98 8.30
N ASN A 134 13.25 1.80 8.46
CA ASN A 134 13.37 3.17 7.94
C ASN A 134 13.75 3.15 6.46
N HIS A 135 13.77 1.98 5.82
CA HIS A 135 14.07 1.86 4.40
C HIS A 135 15.45 2.44 4.06
N ALA A 136 16.42 2.40 4.99
CA ALA A 136 17.79 2.85 4.77
C ALA A 136 18.50 2.08 3.62
N THR A 137 17.95 0.92 3.26
CA THR A 137 18.37 0.05 2.15
C THR A 137 17.37 0.05 0.98
N ILE A 138 16.47 1.04 0.92
CA ILE A 138 15.49 1.11 -0.17
C ILE A 138 16.21 1.27 -1.50
N ASN A 139 15.99 0.29 -2.37
CA ASN A 139 16.50 0.36 -3.71
C ASN A 139 15.67 1.38 -4.50
N MET A 140 16.18 2.61 -4.62
CA MET A 140 15.54 3.69 -5.35
C MET A 140 15.43 3.43 -6.86
N ASP A 141 16.20 2.49 -7.43
CA ASP A 141 16.07 2.08 -8.84
C ASP A 141 14.74 1.37 -9.13
N ARG A 142 14.00 1.00 -8.08
CA ARG A 142 12.63 0.46 -8.19
C ARG A 142 11.58 1.54 -8.46
N TYR A 143 11.93 2.81 -8.28
CA TYR A 143 11.02 3.94 -8.38
C TYR A 143 11.34 4.77 -9.61
N ASP A 144 10.29 5.28 -10.25
CA ASP A 144 10.43 6.15 -11.42
C ASP A 144 10.95 7.52 -11.00
N LYS A 145 11.81 8.12 -11.83
CA LYS A 145 12.47 9.40 -11.55
C LYS A 145 11.60 10.64 -11.80
N PHE A 146 10.30 10.50 -12.02
CA PHE A 146 9.44 11.61 -12.45
C PHE A 146 8.71 12.28 -11.28
N PRO A 147 8.79 13.62 -11.13
CA PRO A 147 7.89 14.34 -10.27
C PRO A 147 6.49 14.27 -10.86
N ILE A 148 5.52 14.01 -10.01
CA ILE A 148 4.12 14.06 -10.37
C ILE A 148 3.72 15.53 -10.43
N ASN A 149 3.70 16.09 -11.64
CA ASN A 149 2.97 17.33 -11.90
C ASN A 149 1.48 17.05 -12.23
N GLY A 150 0.98 15.84 -11.98
CA GLY A 150 -0.44 15.50 -12.17
C GLY A 150 -0.78 14.03 -11.90
N ILE A 151 -0.96 13.67 -10.62
CA ILE A 151 -1.94 12.63 -10.23
C ILE A 151 -3.32 13.26 -10.39
#